data_AF-A0A5C9DXV3-F1
#
_entry.id   AF-A0A5C9DXV3-F1
#
_cell.length_a   1.000
_cell.length_b   1.000
_cell.length_c   1.000
_cell.angle_alpha   90.00
_cell.angle_beta   90.00
_cell.angle_gamma   90.00
#
_symmetry.space_group_name_H-M   'P 1'
#
loop_
_entity.id
_entity.type
_entity.pdbx_description
1 polymer ?
#
loop_
_entity_poly.entity_id
_entity_poly.type
_entity_poly.pdbx_seq_one_letter_code
_entity_poly.pdbx_strand_id
1 'polypeptide(L)'
;MNYTFHDGNGNGYFITKKEGKIYLEYKPVKPLYSSSGTYDGGDPVKKEIEKQQYDKIASILNEAARNLGEHIKNRVKGSGLIKIGENKRFILKRNSQELDKIKKLLKSIR
;
A
#
# COMPACT_ATOMS: atom_id res chain seq x y z
N MET A 1 6.47 12.68 6.25
CA MET A 1 5.15 12.21 5.79
C MET A 1 5.11 10.69 5.85
N ASN A 2 4.10 10.14 6.49
CA ASN A 2 3.88 8.69 6.56
C ASN A 2 2.85 8.28 5.50
N TYR A 3 3.00 7.07 4.98
CA TYR A 3 2.08 6.51 4.01
C TYR A 3 1.56 5.17 4.50
N THR A 4 0.32 4.85 4.13
CA THR A 4 -0.24 3.51 4.29
C THR A 4 -0.88 3.11 2.98
N PHE A 5 -0.65 1.88 2.57
CA PHE A 5 -1.28 1.29 1.41
C PHE A 5 -1.86 -0.08 1.78
N HIS A 6 -3.12 -0.32 1.43
CA HIS A 6 -3.68 -1.66 1.41
C HIS A 6 -3.98 -2.07 -0.02
N ASP A 7 -3.53 -3.26 -0.41
CA ASP A 7 -3.83 -3.80 -1.72
C ASP A 7 -5.26 -4.38 -1.80
N GLY A 8 -5.61 -4.90 -2.98
CA GLY A 8 -6.93 -5.49 -3.23
C GLY A 8 -7.25 -6.74 -2.39
N ASN A 9 -6.24 -7.40 -1.84
CA ASN A 9 -6.39 -8.56 -0.95
C ASN A 9 -6.35 -8.17 0.53
N GLY A 10 -6.11 -6.89 0.83
CA GLY A 10 -6.04 -6.36 2.18
C GLY A 10 -4.65 -6.39 2.81
N ASN A 11 -3.61 -6.81 2.09
CA ASN A 11 -2.25 -6.76 2.62
C ASN A 11 -1.84 -5.31 2.85
N GLY A 12 -1.33 -5.03 4.05
CA GLY A 12 -0.96 -3.68 4.48
C GLY A 12 0.53 -3.39 4.26
N TYR A 13 0.82 -2.19 3.80
CA TYR A 13 2.16 -1.62 3.69
C TYR A 13 2.16 -0.29 4.45
N PHE A 14 3.08 -0.15 5.40
CA PHE A 14 3.19 1.02 6.26
C PHE A 14 4.59 1.60 6.09
N ILE A 15 4.65 2.85 5.62
CA ILE A 15 5.89 3.57 5.40
C ILE A 15 5.97 4.71 6.40
N THR A 16 6.86 4.58 7.38
CA THR A 16 6.98 5.51 8.50
C THR A 16 8.33 6.18 8.52
N LYS A 17 8.35 7.48 8.82
CA LYS A 17 9.56 8.24 9.14
C LYS A 17 9.64 8.42 10.65
N LYS A 18 10.72 7.96 11.27
CA LYS A 18 10.94 8.11 12.72
C LYS A 18 12.43 8.38 12.96
N GLU A 19 12.74 9.42 13.72
CA GLU A 19 14.11 9.73 14.18
C GLU A 19 15.14 9.78 13.02
N GLY A 20 14.79 10.40 11.90
CA GLY A 20 15.66 10.50 10.72
C GLY A 20 15.74 9.25 9.85
N LYS A 21 15.16 8.13 10.30
CA LYS A 21 15.13 6.85 9.58
C LYS A 21 13.77 6.62 8.91
N ILE A 22 13.77 5.73 7.93
CA ILE A 22 12.56 5.37 7.17
C ILE A 22 12.37 3.86 7.23
N TYR A 23 11.17 3.44 7.64
CA TYR A 23 10.84 2.03 7.76
C TYR A 23 9.71 1.65 6.80
N LEU A 24 9.84 0.47 6.22
CA LEU A 24 8.78 -0.24 5.53
C LEU A 24 8.36 -1.44 6.38
N GLU A 25 7.08 -1.49 6.74
CA GLU A 25 6.45 -2.65 7.37
C GLU A 25 5.37 -3.22 6.43
N TYR A 26 5.47 -4.51 6.13
CA TYR A 26 4.49 -5.28 5.37
C TYR A 26 3.75 -6.23 6.30
N LYS A 27 2.42 -6.11 6.34
CA LYS A 27 1.51 -6.97 7.11
C LYS A 27 0.61 -7.73 6.14
N PRO A 28 0.98 -8.97 5.76
CA PRO A 28 0.16 -9.80 4.90
C PRO A 28 -1.10 -10.26 5.63
N VAL A 29 -2.18 -10.46 4.87
CA VAL A 29 -3.32 -11.22 5.35
C VAL A 29 -2.92 -12.69 5.41
N LYS A 30 -3.14 -13.33 6.56
CA LYS A 30 -2.93 -14.77 6.73
C LYS A 30 -4.23 -15.54 6.48
N PRO A 31 -4.16 -16.85 6.15
CA PRO A 31 -5.34 -17.65 5.83
C PRO A 31 -6.46 -17.54 6.88
N LEU A 32 -6.09 -17.54 8.16
CA LEU A 32 -7.00 -17.38 9.32
C LEU A 32 -7.85 -16.10 9.25
N TYR A 33 -7.33 -15.03 8.65
CA TYR A 33 -7.99 -13.73 8.53
C TYR A 33 -8.49 -13.46 7.10
N SER A 34 -8.37 -14.44 6.21
CA SER A 34 -8.83 -14.32 4.83
C SER A 34 -10.28 -14.77 4.71
N SER A 35 -11.07 -14.06 3.90
CA SER A 35 -12.47 -14.46 3.66
C SER A 35 -12.62 -15.82 2.97
N SER A 36 -11.57 -16.31 2.31
CA SER A 36 -11.57 -17.64 1.68
C SER A 36 -11.03 -18.74 2.59
N GLY A 37 -10.46 -18.42 3.75
CA GLY A 37 -9.75 -19.36 4.62
C GLY A 37 -8.43 -19.90 4.05
N THR A 38 -8.06 -19.53 2.82
CA THR A 38 -6.96 -20.16 2.06
C THR A 38 -5.94 -19.16 1.50
N TYR A 39 -6.24 -17.86 1.53
CA TYR A 39 -5.32 -16.86 0.99
C TYR A 39 -4.19 -16.57 1.98
N ASP A 40 -2.94 -16.67 1.52
CA ASP A 40 -1.76 -16.22 2.25
C ASP A 40 -1.05 -15.10 1.48
N GLY A 41 -0.90 -13.94 2.11
CA GLY A 41 -0.17 -12.79 1.59
C GLY A 41 1.35 -12.93 1.64
N GLY A 42 1.87 -14.06 2.13
CA GLY A 42 3.28 -14.34 2.34
C GLY A 42 3.75 -13.91 3.73
N ASP A 43 5.05 -13.70 3.89
CA ASP A 43 5.64 -13.39 5.20
C ASP A 43 5.66 -11.90 5.52
N PRO A 44 5.47 -11.52 6.80
CA PRO A 44 5.61 -10.14 7.23
C PRO A 44 7.04 -9.65 7.04
N VAL A 45 7.19 -8.37 6.69
CA VAL A 45 8.51 -7.72 6.55
C VAL A 45 8.52 -6.48 7.40
N LYS A 46 9.64 -6.21 8.09
CA LYS A 46 9.90 -4.93 8.72
C LYS A 46 11.37 -4.60 8.54
N LYS A 47 11.67 -3.56 7.78
CA LYS A 47 13.05 -3.14 7.52
C LYS A 47 13.20 -1.64 7.35
N GLU A 48 14.40 -1.15 7.61
CA GLU A 48 14.80 0.21 7.24
C GLU A 48 14.95 0.26 5.71
N ILE A 49 14.53 1.35 5.08
CA ILE A 49 14.65 1.59 3.65
C ILE A 49 15.38 2.89 3.39
N GLU A 50 16.06 2.95 2.24
CA GLU A 50 16.80 4.14 1.85
C GLU A 50 15.86 5.27 1.43
N LYS A 51 16.38 6.51 1.50
CA LYS A 51 15.66 7.70 1.04
C LYS A 51 15.22 7.57 -0.43
N GLN A 52 16.05 6.99 -1.30
CA GLN A 52 15.70 6.82 -2.71
C GLN A 52 14.49 5.86 -2.89
N GLN A 53 14.41 4.81 -2.09
CA GLN A 53 13.27 3.88 -2.12
C GLN A 53 12.01 4.57 -1.59
N TYR A 54 12.12 5.34 -0.52
CA TYR A 54 11.03 6.14 0.00
C TYR A 54 10.51 7.14 -1.03
N ASP A 55 11.40 7.87 -1.71
CA ASP A 55 11.01 8.89 -2.69
C ASP A 55 10.26 8.25 -3.86
N LYS A 56 10.68 7.07 -4.33
CA LYS A 56 9.94 6.27 -5.34
C LYS A 56 8.54 5.89 -4.86
N ILE A 57 8.43 5.38 -3.63
CA ILE A 57 7.14 5.00 -3.03
C ILE A 57 6.24 6.23 -2.88
N ALA A 58 6.78 7.33 -2.39
CA ALA A 58 6.04 8.58 -2.23
C ALA A 58 5.54 9.10 -3.57
N SER A 59 6.38 9.11 -4.61
CA SER A 59 5.98 9.58 -5.95
C SER A 59 4.77 8.79 -6.47
N ILE A 60 4.87 7.46 -6.51
CA ILE A 60 3.82 6.62 -7.09
C ILE A 60 2.50 6.71 -6.30
N LEU A 61 2.56 6.83 -4.96
CA LEU A 61 1.36 6.97 -4.14
C LEU A 61 0.71 8.34 -4.33
N ASN A 62 1.49 9.41 -4.44
CA ASN A 62 0.96 10.75 -4.70
C ASN A 62 0.40 10.89 -6.13
N GLU A 63 1.05 10.28 -7.12
CA GLU A 63 0.55 10.22 -8.49
C GLU A 63 -0.80 9.50 -8.55
N ALA A 64 -0.89 8.31 -7.95
CA ALA A 64 -2.14 7.57 -7.87
C ALA A 64 -3.23 8.33 -7.10
N ALA A 65 -2.88 9.07 -6.04
CA ALA A 65 -3.80 9.92 -5.30
C ALA A 65 -4.30 11.13 -6.09
N ARG A 66 -3.59 11.56 -7.14
CA ARG A 66 -4.02 12.67 -8.01
C ARG A 66 -4.84 12.18 -9.22
N ASN A 67 -4.70 10.92 -9.62
CA ASN A 67 -5.45 10.38 -10.75
C ASN A 67 -6.89 9.98 -10.36
N LEU A 68 -7.79 10.96 -10.42
CA LEU A 68 -9.19 10.80 -10.01
C LEU A 68 -9.99 9.77 -10.86
N GLY A 69 -9.57 9.48 -12.10
CA GLY A 69 -10.29 8.55 -13.01
C GLY A 69 -10.30 7.09 -12.54
N GLU A 70 -9.44 6.78 -11.58
CA GLU A 70 -9.24 5.43 -11.05
C GLU A 70 -9.78 5.31 -9.62
N HIS A 71 -10.42 6.38 -9.11
CA HIS A 71 -10.93 6.44 -7.75
C HIS A 71 -12.39 5.98 -7.67
N ILE A 72 -12.74 5.38 -6.54
CA ILE A 72 -14.11 5.04 -6.19
C ILE A 72 -14.47 5.59 -4.81
N LYS A 73 -15.75 5.88 -4.59
CA LYS A 73 -16.22 6.46 -3.31
C LYS A 73 -16.17 5.47 -2.15
N ASN A 74 -16.55 4.22 -2.41
CA ASN A 74 -16.69 3.18 -1.38
C ASN A 74 -15.71 2.04 -1.63
N ARG A 75 -15.11 1.52 -0.56
CA ARG A 75 -14.19 0.39 -0.64
C ARG A 75 -14.98 -0.89 -0.96
N VAL A 76 -14.55 -1.61 -2.00
CA VAL A 76 -15.09 -2.91 -2.40
C VAL A 76 -13.98 -3.97 -2.42
N LYS A 77 -14.33 -5.27 -2.45
CA LYS A 77 -13.33 -6.35 -2.55
C LYS A 77 -12.46 -6.15 -3.80
N GLY A 78 -11.14 -6.26 -3.65
CA GLY A 78 -10.20 -6.02 -4.73
C GLY A 78 -9.80 -4.55 -4.94
N SER A 79 -10.41 -3.59 -4.24
CA SER A 79 -9.99 -2.18 -4.28
C SER A 79 -8.76 -1.92 -3.42
N GLY A 80 -7.91 -0.99 -3.88
CA GLY A 80 -6.77 -0.49 -3.14
C GLY A 80 -7.13 0.69 -2.24
N LEU A 81 -6.38 0.90 -1.17
CA LEU A 81 -6.55 2.04 -0.27
C LEU A 81 -5.20 2.72 -0.04
N ILE A 82 -5.12 4.01 -0.36
CA ILE A 82 -3.98 4.87 -0.04
C ILE A 82 -4.39 5.79 1.12
N LYS A 83 -3.52 5.90 2.13
CA LYS A 83 -3.57 6.97 3.13
C LYS A 83 -2.26 7.75 3.11
N ILE A 84 -2.37 9.08 3.13
CA ILE A 84 -1.23 10.00 3.15
C ILE A 84 -1.37 10.91 4.37
N GLY A 85 -0.46 10.76 5.33
CA GLY A 85 -0.62 11.37 6.65
C GLY A 85 -1.91 10.91 7.35
N GLU A 86 -2.50 11.78 8.15
CA GLU A 86 -3.66 11.44 8.99
C GLU A 86 -5.00 11.60 8.26
N ASN A 87 -5.12 12.60 7.39
CA ASN A 87 -6.42 13.06 6.90
C ASN A 87 -6.72 12.70 5.44
N LYS A 88 -5.72 12.32 4.63
CA LYS A 88 -5.93 12.07 3.20
C LYS A 88 -6.09 10.59 2.93
N ARG A 89 -7.23 10.24 2.31
CA ARG A 89 -7.61 8.88 1.99
C ARG A 89 -8.11 8.80 0.54
N PHE A 90 -7.57 7.86 -0.22
CA PHE A 90 -7.94 7.62 -1.62
C PHE A 90 -8.20 6.13 -1.83
N ILE A 91 -9.26 5.78 -2.54
CA ILE A 91 -9.63 4.39 -2.81
C ILE A 91 -9.49 4.17 -4.30
N LEU A 92 -8.63 3.22 -4.68
CA LEU A 92 -8.39 2.85 -6.06
C LEU A 92 -9.33 1.72 -6.47
N LYS A 93 -9.97 1.82 -7.64
CA LYS A 93 -10.83 0.76 -8.16
C LYS A 93 -10.04 -0.52 -8.39
N ARG A 94 -10.75 -1.65 -8.31
CA ARG A 94 -10.19 -2.97 -8.62
C ARG A 94 -9.63 -2.96 -10.05
N ASN A 95 -8.48 -3.61 -10.24
CA ASN A 95 -7.78 -3.71 -11.54
C ASN A 95 -7.36 -2.35 -12.14
N SER A 96 -7.25 -1.29 -11.34
CA SER A 96 -6.66 -0.03 -11.79
C SER A 96 -5.16 -0.21 -12.08
N GLN A 97 -4.65 0.53 -13.06
CA GLN A 97 -3.24 0.47 -13.43
C GLN A 97 -2.35 0.91 -12.25
N GLU A 98 -2.80 1.88 -11.47
CA GLU A 98 -2.17 2.45 -10.29
C GLU A 98 -2.01 1.40 -9.21
N LEU A 99 -3.08 0.65 -8.91
CA LEU A 99 -3.07 -0.42 -7.92
C LEU A 99 -1.98 -1.45 -8.27
N ASP A 100 -1.91 -1.86 -9.53
CA ASP A 100 -0.90 -2.86 -9.95
C ASP A 100 0.52 -2.28 -10.01
N LYS A 101 0.71 -1.04 -10.45
CA LYS A 101 2.03 -0.38 -10.41
C LYS A 101 2.55 -0.25 -8.98
N ILE A 102 1.70 0.19 -8.03
CA ILE A 102 2.06 0.32 -6.61
C ILE A 102 2.43 -1.06 -6.04
N LYS A 103 1.61 -2.10 -6.29
CA LYS A 103 1.88 -3.46 -5.82
C LYS A 103 3.24 -3.98 -6.32
N LYS A 104 3.54 -3.78 -7.60
CA LYS A 104 4.82 -4.22 -8.19
C LYS A 104 6.01 -3.53 -7.53
N LEU A 105 5.94 -2.20 -7.35
CA LEU A 105 7.02 -1.45 -6.70
C LEU A 105 7.23 -1.88 -5.24
N LEU A 106 6.15 -1.98 -4.46
CA LEU A 106 6.26 -2.34 -3.05
C LEU A 106 6.77 -3.78 -2.87
N LYS A 107 6.38 -4.70 -3.78
CA LYS A 107 6.90 -6.06 -3.80
C LYS A 107 8.39 -6.14 -4.15
N SER A 108 8.91 -5.24 -5.01
CA SER A 108 10.35 -5.22 -5.32
C SER A 108 11.21 -4.59 -4.23
N ILE A 109 10.60 -3.79 -3.34
CA ILE A 109 11.32 -3.12 -2.25
C ILE A 109 11.32 -3.97 -0.99
N ARG A 110 10.24 -4.71 -0.68
CA ARG A 110 10.18 -5.59 0.50
C ARG A 110 11.05 -6.83 0.31
#